data_AF-A0A7Y2UV42-F1
#
_entry.id   AF-A0A7Y2UV42-F1
#
_cell.length_a   1.000
_cell.length_b   1.000
_cell.length_c   1.000
_cell.angle_alpha   90.00
_cell.angle_beta   90.00
_cell.angle_gamma   90.00
#
_symmetry.space_group_name_H-M   'P 1'
#
loop_
_entity.id
_entity.type
_entity.pdbx_description
1 polymer ?
#
loop_
_entity_poly.entity_id
_entity_poly.type
_entity_poly.pdbx_seq_one_letter_code
_entity_poly.pdbx_strand_id
1 'polypeptide(L)'
;MSDLRDRIASGTLAQAGLLTEASIDRAVELVSEMSEALETVRVLFTDQHGILRGKTIVASALPGLFADGMAAPSTLLLKDTS
;
A
#
# COMPACT_ATOMS: atom_id res chain seq x y z
N MET A 1 -11.78 -13.10 5.74
CA MET A 1 -12.08 -11.67 5.94
C MET A 1 -11.63 -11.17 7.30
N SER A 2 -12.03 -11.79 8.43
CA SER A 2 -11.53 -11.38 9.78
C SER A 2 -10.00 -11.32 9.85
N ASP A 3 -9.32 -12.41 9.46
CA ASP A 3 -7.85 -12.49 9.50
C ASP A 3 -7.13 -11.41 8.66
N LEU A 4 -7.71 -11.04 7.52
CA LEU A 4 -7.17 -9.97 6.68
C LEU A 4 -7.38 -8.59 7.30
N ARG A 5 -8.57 -8.35 7.86
CA ARG A 5 -8.87 -7.09 8.55
C ARG A 5 -7.96 -6.93 9.76
N ASP A 6 -7.81 -7.98 10.56
CA ASP A 6 -6.98 -8.00 11.76
C ASP A 6 -5.50 -7.74 11.40
N ARG A 7 -5.01 -8.32 10.31
CA ARG A 7 -3.68 -8.03 9.78
C ARG A 7 -3.49 -6.56 9.40
N ILE A 8 -4.44 -5.95 8.69
CA ILE A 8 -4.33 -4.55 8.27
C ILE A 8 -4.45 -3.61 9.48
N ALA A 9 -5.40 -3.88 10.38
CA ALA A 9 -5.64 -3.08 11.59
C ALA A 9 -4.50 -3.16 12.63
N SER A 10 -3.74 -4.25 12.64
CA SER A 10 -2.55 -4.41 13.49
C SER A 10 -1.23 -4.07 12.78
N GLY A 11 -1.27 -3.69 11.50
CA GLY A 11 -0.09 -3.37 10.70
C GLY A 11 0.58 -2.04 11.05
N THR A 12 1.77 -1.83 10.50
CA THR A 12 2.59 -0.62 10.76
C THR A 12 1.85 0.68 10.44
N LEU A 13 1.06 0.72 9.36
CA LEU A 13 0.32 1.92 8.95
C LEU A 13 -0.81 2.27 9.92
N ALA A 14 -1.53 1.26 10.43
CA ALA A 14 -2.58 1.47 11.43
C ALA A 14 -1.99 1.90 12.78
N GLN A 15 -0.90 1.26 13.21
CA GLN A 15 -0.19 1.64 14.45
C GLN A 15 0.38 3.07 14.39
N ALA A 16 0.77 3.54 13.20
CA ALA A 16 1.21 4.91 12.97
C ALA A 16 0.06 5.93 12.89
N GLY A 17 -1.21 5.50 13.00
CA GLY A 17 -2.38 6.37 12.91
C GLY A 17 -2.68 6.88 11.50
N LEU A 18 -2.15 6.22 10.46
CA LEU A 18 -2.29 6.63 9.06
C LEU A 18 -3.55 6.05 8.40
N LEU A 19 -4.23 5.11 9.06
CA LEU A 19 -5.45 4.47 8.58
C LEU A 19 -6.62 4.77 9.52
N THR A 20 -7.78 5.02 8.92
CA THR A 20 -9.07 5.03 9.61
C THR A 20 -9.75 3.66 9.51
N GLU A 21 -10.68 3.34 10.40
CA GLU A 21 -11.50 2.12 10.30
C GLU A 21 -12.14 1.95 8.92
N ALA A 22 -12.69 3.04 8.34
CA ALA A 22 -13.27 3.02 7.01
C ALA A 22 -12.25 2.68 5.92
N SER A 23 -11.01 3.17 6.02
CA SER A 23 -9.96 2.82 5.06
C SER A 23 -9.46 1.38 5.21
N ILE A 24 -9.48 0.83 6.43
CA ILE A 24 -9.16 -0.58 6.69
C ILE A 24 -10.23 -1.47 6.03
N ASP A 25 -11.51 -1.17 6.27
CA ASP A 25 -12.62 -1.94 5.68
C ASP A 25 -12.56 -1.88 4.15
N ARG A 26 -12.30 -0.71 3.57
CA ARG A 26 -12.15 -0.56 2.12
C ARG A 26 -10.94 -1.32 1.56
N ALA A 27 -9.84 -1.40 2.30
CA ALA A 27 -8.67 -2.18 1.88
C ALA A 27 -8.98 -3.69 1.85
N VAL A 28 -9.74 -4.20 2.83
CA VAL A 28 -10.19 -5.61 2.86
C VAL A 28 -11.06 -5.94 1.64
N GLU A 29 -11.98 -5.05 1.27
CA GLU A 29 -12.80 -5.20 0.06
C GLU A 29 -11.95 -5.22 -1.21
N LEU A 30 -11.04 -4.25 -1.37
CA LEU A 30 -10.15 -4.15 -2.53
C LEU A 30 -9.28 -5.40 -2.71
N VAL A 31 -8.69 -5.91 -1.63
CA VAL A 31 -7.89 -7.14 -1.69
C VAL A 31 -8.75 -8.32 -2.14
N SER A 32 -9.97 -8.42 -1.63
CA SER A 32 -10.89 -9.52 -1.97
C SER A 32 -11.29 -9.46 -3.45
N GLU A 33 -11.54 -8.26 -3.99
CA GLU A 33 -11.86 -8.05 -5.41
C GLU A 33 -10.64 -8.31 -6.32
N MET A 34 -9.45 -7.84 -5.94
CA MET A 34 -8.28 -7.84 -6.82
C MET A 34 -7.50 -9.16 -6.84
N SER A 35 -7.44 -9.87 -5.71
CA SER A 35 -6.59 -11.06 -5.57
C SER A 35 -7.03 -12.22 -6.48
N GLU A 36 -8.30 -12.28 -6.85
CA GLU A 36 -8.83 -13.29 -7.78
C GLU A 36 -8.85 -12.81 -9.24
N ALA A 37 -8.89 -11.49 -9.46
CA ALA A 37 -9.06 -10.89 -10.79
C ALA A 37 -7.75 -10.50 -11.48
N LEU A 38 -6.68 -10.26 -10.72
CA LEU A 38 -5.43 -9.68 -11.22
C LEU A 38 -4.23 -10.52 -10.82
N GLU A 39 -3.28 -10.69 -11.75
CA GLU A 39 -1.99 -11.33 -11.45
C GLU A 39 -1.04 -10.34 -10.76
N THR A 40 -0.96 -9.12 -11.28
CA THR A 40 -0.08 -8.06 -10.76
C THR A 40 -0.80 -6.71 -10.71
N VAL A 41 -0.38 -5.88 -9.76
CA VAL A 41 -0.86 -4.52 -9.56
C VAL A 41 0.34 -3.59 -9.49
N ARG A 42 0.24 -2.44 -10.18
CA ARG A 42 1.23 -1.38 -10.09
C ARG A 42 0.76 -0.32 -9.10
N VAL A 43 1.42 -0.25 -7.96
CA VAL A 43 1.15 0.74 -6.91
C VAL A 43 1.98 1.97 -7.20
N LEU A 44 1.35 3.14 -7.22
CA LEU A 44 1.96 4.40 -7.66
C LEU A 44 1.72 5.52 -6.64
N PHE A 45 2.70 6.44 -6.55
CA PHE A 45 2.57 7.74 -5.91
C PHE A 45 3.30 8.78 -6.75
N THR A 46 2.95 10.05 -6.58
CA THR A 46 3.60 11.16 -7.31
C THR A 46 4.75 11.71 -6.47
N ASP A 47 5.93 11.89 -7.07
CA ASP A 47 7.03 12.62 -6.44
C ASP A 47 6.85 14.14 -6.53
N GLN A 48 7.76 14.91 -5.92
CA GLN A 48 7.70 16.37 -5.89
C GLN A 48 7.80 17.05 -7.27
N HIS A 49 8.22 16.34 -8.33
CA HIS A 49 8.27 16.85 -9.70
C HIS A 49 7.02 16.49 -10.51
N GLY A 50 6.04 15.83 -9.89
CA GLY A 50 4.85 15.35 -10.59
C GLY A 50 5.05 14.00 -11.28
N ILE A 51 6.15 13.29 -11.05
CA ILE A 51 6.44 12.02 -11.74
C ILE A 51 5.88 10.85 -10.93
N LEU A 52 5.17 9.94 -11.61
CA LEU A 52 4.65 8.72 -11.00
C LEU A 52 5.78 7.72 -10.70
N ARG A 53 5.99 7.44 -9.42
CA ARG A 53 6.92 6.44 -8.89
C ARG A 53 6.16 5.27 -8.30
N GLY A 54 6.76 4.10 -8.30
CA GLY A 54 6.13 2.94 -7.69
C GLY A 54 6.70 1.62 -8.15
N LYS A 55 5.99 0.55 -7.82
CA LYS A 55 6.43 -0.83 -8.03
C LYS A 55 5.28 -1.69 -8.54
N THR A 56 5.59 -2.58 -9.47
CA THR A 56 4.69 -3.69 -9.82
C THR A 56 4.88 -4.82 -8.81
N ILE A 57 3.79 -5.24 -8.18
CA ILE A 57 3.76 -6.34 -7.22
C ILE A 57 2.76 -7.39 -7.69
N VAL A 58 2.91 -8.63 -7.23
CA VAL A 58 1.85 -9.64 -7.37
C VAL A 58 0.64 -9.22 -6.55
N ALA A 59 -0.58 -9.50 -7.02
CA ALA A 59 -1.80 -9.09 -6.33
C ALA A 59 -1.90 -9.67 -4.90
N SER A 60 -1.36 -10.86 -4.69
CA SER A 60 -1.28 -11.51 -3.36
C SER A 60 -0.42 -10.75 -2.34
N ALA A 61 0.37 -9.75 -2.76
CA ALA A 61 1.14 -8.90 -1.86
C ALA A 61 0.36 -7.67 -1.34
N LEU A 62 -0.83 -7.39 -1.86
CA LEU A 62 -1.67 -6.28 -1.42
C LEU A 62 -1.99 -6.28 0.09
N PRO A 63 -2.28 -7.42 0.76
CA PRO A 63 -2.47 -7.45 2.21
C PRO A 63 -1.31 -6.85 2.99
N GLY A 64 -0.08 -7.20 2.61
CA GLY A 64 1.12 -6.68 3.27
C GLY A 64 1.34 -5.21 2.96
N LEU A 65 1.07 -4.79 1.73
CA LEU A 65 1.14 -3.40 1.32
C LEU A 65 0.18 -2.51 2.15
N PHE A 66 -1.07 -2.93 2.34
CA PHE A 66 -2.03 -2.16 3.13
C PHE A 66 -1.76 -2.19 4.64
N ALA A 67 -1.08 -3.23 5.14
CA ALA A 67 -0.66 -3.30 6.54
C ALA A 67 0.58 -2.44 6.81
N ASP A 68 1.60 -2.54 5.95
CA ASP A 68 2.97 -2.09 6.27
C ASP A 68 3.51 -1.02 5.31
N GLY A 69 2.81 -0.74 4.22
CA GLY A 69 3.23 0.21 3.20
C GLY A 69 4.22 -0.37 2.18
N MET A 70 4.76 0.52 1.36
CA MET A 70 5.74 0.18 0.32
C MET A 70 7.07 0.87 0.59
N ALA A 71 8.15 0.10 0.67
CA ALA A 71 9.48 0.68 0.74
C ALA A 71 9.80 1.46 -0.55
N ALA A 72 10.25 2.70 -0.39
CA ALA A 72 10.70 3.58 -1.46
C ALA A 72 12.18 3.97 -1.22
N PRO A 73 13.04 4.03 -2.25
CA PRO A 73 14.42 4.45 -2.07
C PRO A 73 14.52 5.89 -1.54
N SER A 74 15.35 6.13 -0.51
CA SER A 74 15.59 7.47 0.03
C SER A 74 16.17 8.44 -0.98
N THR A 75 16.82 7.92 -2.03
CA THR A 75 17.31 8.72 -3.16
C THR A 75 16.21 9.44 -3.94
N LEU A 76 14.94 9.05 -3.79
CA LEU A 76 13.81 9.83 -4.31
C LEU A 76 13.65 11.19 -3.64
N LEU A 77 14.13 11.35 -2.40
CA LEU A 77 14.11 12.61 -1.65
C LEU A 77 15.42 13.40 -1.80
N LEU A 78 16.51 12.73 -2.12
CA LEU A 78 17.86 13.33 -2.16
C LEU A 78 18.24 13.92 -3.52
N LYS A 79 17.43 13.73 -4.56
CA LYS A 79 17.78 14.17 -5.92
C LYS A 79 17.63 15.68 -6.14
N ASP A 80 17.04 16.40 -5.20
CA ASP A 80 16.50 17.73 -5.46
C ASP A 80 16.64 18.71 -4.28
N THR A 81 17.51 18.41 -3.32
CA THR A 81 17.89 19.36 -2.25
C THR A 81 19.22 20.06 -2.53
N SER A 82 19.58 20.24 -3.80
CA SER A 82 20.79 20.97 -4.23
C SER A 82 20.44 22.36 -4.74
#